data_AF-A0A256GAX7-F1
#
_entry.id   AF-A0A256GAX7-F1
#
_cell.length_a   1.000
_cell.length_b   1.000
_cell.length_c   1.000
_cell.angle_alpha   90.00
_cell.angle_beta   90.00
_cell.angle_gamma   90.00
#
_symmetry.space_group_name_H-M   'P 1'
#
loop_
_entity.id
_entity.type
_entity.pdbx_description
1 polymer ?
#
loop_
_entity_poly.entity_id
_entity_poly.type
_entity_poly.pdbx_seq_one_letter_code
_entity_poly.pdbx_strand_id
1 'polypeptide(L)'
;MISSAADALAVVLNERGRVDVDHIAELLHRDPQDVVAELGSAIFQDPADGSWQMADAYLSGHVRDKLKVAEAAALLDPVYERNVTALQGVQPVDLRPSDITARLGAPWIPALDVVAFVKETMNVDIKIHHMPELASWTVDARQLGYLAVGTSEWGTGRRHAGELLTDALNSRVPQIFDTIKDGDSERRVLNVVDTEAAKEKLHKIKEAFQRWIWSDPDRTDRLARVYNDRFNNIAPRAFDGSHLKLPGASGAFSLYG
;
A
#
# COMPACT_ATOMS: atom_id res chain seq x y z
N MET A 1 -3.44 -22.11 40.85
CA MET A 1 -4.17 -21.06 41.56
C MET A 1 -4.03 -19.81 40.73
N ILE A 2 -5.14 -19.16 40.35
CA ILE A 2 -5.11 -17.90 39.59
C ILE A 2 -4.85 -16.81 40.62
N SER A 3 -3.69 -16.15 40.55
CA SER A 3 -3.27 -15.15 41.54
C SER A 3 -3.02 -13.77 40.96
N SER A 4 -3.04 -13.62 39.64
CA SER A 4 -2.77 -12.36 38.93
C SER A 4 -3.70 -12.19 37.73
N ALA A 5 -3.83 -10.95 37.25
CA ALA A 5 -4.54 -10.63 36.01
C ALA A 5 -3.93 -11.36 34.81
N ALA A 6 -2.60 -11.53 34.77
CA ALA A 6 -1.92 -12.29 33.73
C ALA A 6 -2.30 -13.79 33.75
N ASP A 7 -2.37 -14.42 34.92
CA ASP A 7 -2.80 -15.82 35.04
C ASP A 7 -4.27 -15.98 34.60
N ALA A 8 -5.15 -15.07 35.04
CA ALA A 8 -6.56 -15.09 34.67
C ALA A 8 -6.75 -14.86 33.16
N LEU A 9 -5.99 -13.93 32.58
CA LEU A 9 -5.98 -13.66 31.16
C LEU A 9 -5.60 -14.89 30.34
N ALA A 10 -4.58 -15.65 30.75
CA ALA A 10 -4.18 -16.87 30.06
C ALA A 10 -5.30 -17.93 30.05
N VAL A 11 -6.06 -18.04 31.14
CA VAL A 11 -7.24 -18.92 31.22
C VAL A 11 -8.32 -18.45 30.25
N VAL A 12 -8.68 -17.17 30.27
CA VAL A 12 -9.70 -16.60 29.39
C VAL A 12 -9.32 -16.74 27.91
N LEU A 13 -8.06 -16.54 27.55
CA LEU A 13 -7.57 -16.76 26.19
C LEU A 13 -7.70 -18.23 25.76
N ASN A 14 -7.39 -19.18 26.65
CA ASN A 14 -7.54 -20.60 26.37
C ASN A 14 -9.00 -21.04 26.21
N GLU A 15 -9.92 -20.44 26.97
CA GLU A 15 -11.34 -20.79 26.95
C GLU A 15 -12.13 -20.09 25.84
N ARG A 16 -11.84 -18.82 25.57
CA ARG A 16 -12.63 -17.96 24.65
C ARG A 16 -11.88 -17.53 23.39
N GLY A 17 -10.56 -17.70 23.33
CA GLY A 17 -9.73 -17.30 22.19
C GLY A 17 -9.58 -15.79 21.99
N ARG A 18 -10.06 -14.96 22.94
CA ARG A 18 -10.01 -13.50 22.88
C ARG A 18 -9.90 -12.90 24.28
N VAL A 19 -9.53 -11.63 24.36
CA VAL A 19 -9.50 -10.89 25.63
C VAL A 19 -10.94 -10.58 26.04
N ASP A 20 -11.27 -10.91 27.29
CA ASP A 20 -12.58 -10.65 27.88
C ASP A 20 -12.35 -10.11 29.29
N VAL A 21 -12.27 -8.79 29.41
CA VAL A 21 -11.90 -8.10 30.66
C VAL A 21 -12.92 -8.37 31.75
N ASP A 22 -14.21 -8.43 31.40
CA ASP A 22 -15.28 -8.70 32.36
C ASP A 22 -15.10 -10.11 32.96
N HIS A 23 -14.80 -11.10 32.12
CA HIS A 23 -14.58 -12.46 32.61
C HIS A 23 -13.29 -12.60 33.44
N ILE A 24 -12.24 -11.87 33.10
CA ILE A 24 -11.00 -11.82 33.91
C ILE A 24 -11.30 -11.22 35.29
N ALA A 25 -12.11 -10.15 35.34
CA ALA A 25 -12.53 -9.50 36.57
C ALA A 25 -13.40 -10.40 37.45
N GLU A 26 -14.31 -11.18 36.85
CA GLU A 26 -15.11 -12.22 37.54
C GLU A 26 -14.22 -13.28 38.20
N LEU A 27 -13.23 -13.83 37.46
CA LEU A 27 -12.31 -14.86 37.97
C LEU A 27 -11.46 -14.36 39.16
N LEU A 28 -11.18 -13.06 39.21
CA LEU A 28 -10.38 -12.43 40.25
C LEU A 28 -11.21 -11.76 41.36
N HIS A 29 -12.53 -11.70 41.22
CA HIS A 29 -13.42 -10.93 42.08
C HIS A 29 -12.97 -9.47 42.26
N ARG A 30 -12.62 -8.79 41.16
CA ARG A 30 -12.11 -7.42 41.13
C ARG A 30 -12.91 -6.53 40.19
N ASP A 31 -12.69 -5.22 40.28
CA ASP A 31 -13.24 -4.28 39.31
C ASP A 31 -12.52 -4.41 37.94
N PRO A 32 -13.25 -4.35 36.80
CA PRO A 32 -12.64 -4.36 35.47
C PRO A 32 -11.55 -3.31 35.26
N GLN A 33 -11.69 -2.10 35.84
CA GLN A 33 -10.69 -1.04 35.71
C GLN A 33 -9.37 -1.42 36.39
N ASP A 34 -9.42 -2.07 37.55
CA ASP A 34 -8.24 -2.55 38.26
C ASP A 34 -7.52 -3.65 37.47
N VAL A 35 -8.28 -4.52 36.79
CA VAL A 35 -7.75 -5.55 35.91
C VAL A 35 -7.05 -4.93 34.70
N VAL A 36 -7.67 -3.95 34.06
CA VAL A 36 -7.06 -3.22 32.93
C VAL A 36 -5.79 -2.50 33.37
N ALA A 37 -5.80 -1.86 34.54
CA ALA A 37 -4.63 -1.18 35.09
C ALA A 37 -3.48 -2.15 35.36
N GLU A 38 -3.76 -3.33 35.90
CA GLU A 38 -2.73 -4.37 36.14
C GLU A 38 -2.20 -4.97 34.85
N LEU A 39 -3.06 -5.25 33.86
CA LEU A 39 -2.64 -5.78 32.56
C LEU A 39 -1.87 -4.74 31.74
N GLY A 40 -2.11 -3.46 31.96
CA GLY A 40 -1.32 -2.36 31.40
C GLY A 40 -1.18 -2.46 29.88
N SER A 41 0.07 -2.52 29.40
CA SER A 41 0.41 -2.59 27.97
C SER A 41 0.28 -3.99 27.37
N ALA A 42 -0.13 -5.01 28.12
CA ALA A 42 -0.37 -6.35 27.58
C ALA A 42 -1.66 -6.40 26.73
N ILE A 43 -2.60 -5.47 26.97
CA ILE A 43 -3.87 -5.39 26.28
C ILE A 43 -4.19 -3.96 25.84
N PHE A 44 -4.89 -3.85 24.72
CA PHE A 44 -5.39 -2.59 24.21
C PHE A 44 -6.86 -2.74 23.83
N GLN A 45 -7.62 -1.67 24.02
CA GLN A 45 -8.98 -1.60 23.52
C GLN A 45 -8.96 -0.91 22.16
N ASP A 46 -9.55 -1.53 21.15
CA ASP A 46 -9.63 -0.96 19.81
C ASP A 46 -10.72 0.12 19.78
N PRO A 47 -10.38 1.39 19.48
CA PRO A 47 -11.38 2.45 19.37
C PRO A 47 -12.37 2.26 18.20
N ALA A 48 -12.06 1.40 17.23
CA ALA A 48 -12.95 1.17 16.08
C ALA A 48 -14.23 0.40 16.45
N ASP A 49 -14.13 -0.57 17.36
CA ASP A 49 -15.24 -1.47 17.71
C ASP A 49 -15.38 -1.72 19.22
N GLY A 50 -14.49 -1.16 20.04
CA GLY A 50 -14.46 -1.33 21.49
C GLY A 50 -13.90 -2.66 21.98
N SER A 51 -13.40 -3.51 21.07
CA SER A 51 -12.89 -4.84 21.42
C SER A 51 -11.55 -4.79 22.16
N TRP A 52 -11.37 -5.70 23.11
CA TRP A 52 -10.09 -5.88 23.78
C TRP A 52 -9.22 -6.87 23.02
N GLN A 53 -7.97 -6.51 22.78
CA GLN A 53 -6.99 -7.27 22.04
C GLN A 53 -5.68 -7.39 22.82
N MET A 54 -4.98 -8.51 22.65
CA MET A 54 -3.59 -8.61 23.09
C MET A 54 -2.73 -7.59 22.36
N ALA A 55 -1.64 -7.13 23.00
CA ALA A 55 -0.70 -6.20 22.40
C ALA A 55 -0.14 -6.70 21.06
N ASP A 56 0.19 -7.98 20.95
CA ASP A 56 0.72 -8.58 19.72
C ASP A 56 -0.29 -8.51 18.56
N ALA A 57 -1.58 -8.67 18.84
CA ALA A 57 -2.66 -8.55 17.86
C ALA A 57 -2.97 -7.08 17.52
N TYR A 58 -3.05 -6.22 18.53
CA TYR A 58 -3.40 -4.82 18.34
C TYR A 58 -2.27 -4.04 17.64
N LEU A 59 -1.02 -4.27 18.01
CA LEU A 59 0.17 -3.57 17.50
C LEU A 59 0.75 -4.23 16.23
N SER A 60 -0.02 -5.06 15.54
CA SER A 60 0.35 -5.66 14.26
C SER A 60 -0.71 -5.45 13.18
N GLY A 61 -0.39 -5.80 11.93
CA GLY A 61 -1.27 -5.53 10.79
C GLY A 61 -1.22 -4.06 10.39
N HIS A 62 -2.37 -3.49 9.99
CA HIS A 62 -2.50 -2.12 9.47
C HIS A 62 -2.32 -1.02 10.54
N VAL A 63 -1.10 -0.88 11.06
CA VAL A 63 -0.82 -0.01 12.23
C VAL A 63 -0.86 1.49 11.95
N ARG A 64 -0.70 1.93 10.69
CA ARG A 64 -0.91 3.35 10.32
C ARG A 64 -2.38 3.73 10.37
N ASP A 65 -3.24 2.84 9.88
CA ASP A 65 -4.69 3.07 9.93
C ASP A 65 -5.20 3.00 11.36
N LYS A 66 -4.75 2.01 12.14
CA LYS A 66 -5.03 1.95 13.59
C LYS A 66 -4.56 3.20 14.32
N LEU A 67 -3.39 3.75 13.98
CA LEU A 67 -2.87 4.99 14.60
C LEU A 67 -3.80 6.18 14.31
N LYS A 68 -4.24 6.36 13.07
CA LYS A 68 -5.19 7.43 12.69
C LYS A 68 -6.50 7.33 13.48
N VAL A 69 -7.04 6.12 13.63
CA VAL A 69 -8.26 5.90 14.41
C VAL A 69 -8.02 6.19 15.89
N ALA A 70 -6.89 5.74 16.45
CA ALA A 70 -6.52 5.99 17.84
C ALA A 70 -6.30 7.48 18.14
N GLU A 71 -5.66 8.22 17.24
CA GLU A 71 -5.48 9.68 17.37
C GLU A 71 -6.82 10.41 17.36
N ALA A 72 -7.72 10.06 16.44
CA ALA A 72 -9.06 10.64 16.39
C ALA A 72 -9.88 10.33 17.65
N ALA A 73 -9.77 9.11 18.18
CA ALA A 73 -10.43 8.72 19.41
C ALA A 73 -9.84 9.42 20.64
N ALA A 74 -8.51 9.59 20.70
CA ALA A 74 -7.82 10.27 21.81
C ALA A 74 -8.21 11.74 21.97
N LEU A 75 -8.62 12.41 20.88
CA LEU A 75 -9.17 13.77 20.95
C LEU A 75 -10.50 13.85 21.70
N LEU A 76 -11.26 12.76 21.75
CA LEU A 76 -12.57 12.69 22.42
C LEU A 76 -12.47 12.03 23.80
N ASP A 77 -11.61 11.01 23.91
CA ASP A 77 -11.39 10.26 25.14
C ASP A 77 -9.88 10.01 25.37
N PRO A 78 -9.26 10.68 26.36
CA PRO A 78 -7.83 10.54 26.68
C PRO A 78 -7.39 9.10 27.01
N VAL A 79 -8.30 8.17 27.32
CA VAL A 79 -7.97 6.76 27.56
C VAL A 79 -7.22 6.14 26.36
N TYR A 80 -7.44 6.63 25.14
CA TYR A 80 -6.77 6.15 23.94
C TYR A 80 -5.37 6.74 23.69
N GLU A 81 -4.86 7.67 24.52
CA GLU A 81 -3.49 8.19 24.39
C GLU A 81 -2.43 7.08 24.50
N ARG A 82 -2.71 6.05 25.32
CA ARG A 82 -1.83 4.88 25.43
C ARG A 82 -1.75 4.11 24.11
N ASN A 83 -2.86 4.04 23.35
CA ASN A 83 -2.91 3.36 22.07
C ASN A 83 -2.09 4.12 21.04
N VAL A 84 -2.22 5.45 21.01
CA VAL A 84 -1.43 6.34 20.14
C VAL A 84 0.06 6.13 20.40
N THR A 85 0.47 6.20 21.67
CA THR A 85 1.88 6.03 22.08
C THR A 85 2.43 4.67 21.65
N ALA A 86 1.67 3.58 21.89
CA ALA A 86 2.10 2.24 21.52
C ALA A 86 2.16 2.04 19.99
N LEU A 87 1.17 2.56 19.26
CA LEU A 87 1.13 2.45 17.80
C LEU A 87 2.23 3.27 17.14
N GLN A 88 2.58 4.45 17.66
CA GLN A 88 3.73 5.24 17.19
C GLN A 88 5.05 4.46 17.28
N GLY A 89 5.21 3.63 18.31
CA GLY A 89 6.41 2.81 18.51
C GLY A 89 6.57 1.62 17.55
N VAL A 90 5.48 1.20 16.89
CA VAL A 90 5.47 0.03 15.98
C VAL A 90 5.27 0.40 14.52
N GLN A 91 5.36 1.69 14.17
CA GLN A 91 5.21 2.12 12.78
C GLN A 91 6.32 1.52 11.90
N PRO A 92 5.98 0.93 10.74
CA PRO A 92 6.97 0.48 9.77
C PRO A 92 7.84 1.65 9.33
N VAL A 93 9.14 1.41 9.23
CA VAL A 93 10.11 2.41 8.74
C VAL A 93 9.71 2.85 7.33
N ASP A 94 9.59 4.16 7.11
CA ASP A 94 9.25 4.73 5.81
C ASP A 94 10.24 4.24 4.74
N LEU A 95 9.70 3.73 3.64
CA LEU A 95 10.47 3.45 2.42
C LEU A 95 10.94 4.76 1.82
N ARG A 96 12.22 4.83 1.47
CA ARG A 96 12.80 6.00 0.80
C ARG A 96 12.36 6.02 -0.66
N PRO A 97 12.40 7.18 -1.34
CA PRO A 97 12.13 7.27 -2.78
C PRO A 97 12.93 6.27 -3.62
N SER A 98 14.20 6.00 -3.24
CA SER A 98 15.06 5.01 -3.91
C SER A 98 14.54 3.57 -3.80
N ASP A 99 13.74 3.28 -2.78
CA ASP A 99 13.19 1.95 -2.49
C ASP A 99 11.77 1.80 -3.09
N ILE A 100 11.20 2.88 -3.68
CA ILE A 100 9.86 2.91 -4.25
C ILE A 100 9.93 2.87 -5.78
N THR A 101 9.34 1.83 -6.38
CA THR A 101 9.22 1.75 -7.83
C THR A 101 7.98 2.49 -8.33
N ALA A 102 8.16 3.69 -8.87
CA ALA A 102 7.10 4.44 -9.55
C ALA A 102 6.91 3.94 -11.00
N ARG A 103 5.72 3.43 -11.33
CA ARG A 103 5.37 2.98 -12.68
C ARG A 103 4.18 3.78 -13.20
N LEU A 104 4.19 4.16 -14.47
CA LEU A 104 2.99 4.67 -15.13
C LEU A 104 1.85 3.65 -14.95
N GLY A 105 0.69 4.15 -14.52
CA GLY A 105 -0.49 3.33 -14.23
C GLY A 105 -0.59 2.86 -12.78
N ALA A 106 0.40 3.15 -11.93
CA ALA A 106 0.30 2.81 -10.51
C ALA A 106 -0.84 3.61 -9.85
N PRO A 107 -1.75 2.95 -9.09
CA PRO A 107 -2.99 3.56 -8.61
C PRO A 107 -2.80 4.61 -7.51
N TRP A 108 -1.57 4.77 -7.02
CA TRP A 108 -1.19 5.76 -6.01
C TRP A 108 -0.56 7.02 -6.61
N ILE A 109 -0.19 6.99 -7.89
CA ILE A 109 0.32 8.15 -8.61
C ILE A 109 -0.89 8.97 -9.08
N PRO A 110 -1.00 10.24 -8.71
CA PRO A 110 -2.07 11.10 -9.19
C PRO A 110 -1.99 11.34 -10.70
N ALA A 111 -3.16 11.46 -11.36
CA ALA A 111 -3.21 11.79 -12.80
C ALA A 111 -2.54 13.14 -13.12
N LEU A 112 -2.58 14.10 -12.20
CA LEU A 112 -1.95 15.41 -12.34
C LEU A 112 -0.42 15.31 -12.53
N ASP A 113 0.24 14.37 -11.86
CA ASP A 113 1.67 14.15 -12.02
C ASP A 113 2.00 13.61 -13.41
N VAL A 114 1.15 12.76 -13.98
CA VAL A 114 1.32 12.28 -15.35
C VAL A 114 1.07 13.41 -16.36
N VAL A 115 0.10 14.29 -16.11
CA VAL A 115 -0.12 15.48 -16.95
C VAL A 115 1.08 16.42 -16.90
N ALA A 116 1.62 16.68 -15.71
CA ALA A 116 2.82 17.51 -15.52
C ALA A 116 4.04 16.91 -16.22
N PHE A 117 4.24 15.59 -16.11
CA PHE A 117 5.30 14.88 -16.84
C PHE A 117 5.23 15.15 -18.34
N VAL A 118 4.05 15.00 -18.95
CA VAL A 118 3.87 15.23 -20.40
C VAL A 118 4.07 16.70 -20.76
N LYS A 119 3.60 17.62 -19.90
CA LYS A 119 3.81 19.05 -20.10
C LYS A 119 5.31 19.42 -20.07
N GLU A 120 6.06 18.91 -19.10
CA GLU A 120 7.48 19.25 -18.94
C GLU A 120 8.38 18.55 -19.97
N THR A 121 8.07 17.30 -20.35
CA THR A 121 8.93 16.51 -21.26
C THR A 121 8.59 16.68 -22.73
N MET A 122 7.31 16.88 -23.07
CA MET A 122 6.85 16.97 -24.45
C MET A 122 6.33 18.36 -24.81
N ASN A 123 6.22 19.28 -23.85
CA ASN A 123 5.64 20.63 -24.02
C ASN A 123 4.21 20.60 -24.58
N VAL A 124 3.40 19.65 -24.11
CA VAL A 124 2.01 19.46 -24.55
C VAL A 124 1.07 19.37 -23.36
N ASP A 125 -0.03 20.12 -23.40
CA ASP A 125 -1.12 20.01 -22.44
C ASP A 125 -2.03 18.85 -22.83
N ILE A 126 -2.23 17.88 -21.93
CA ILE A 126 -3.09 16.71 -22.14
C ILE A 126 -4.15 16.60 -21.04
N LYS A 127 -5.16 15.73 -21.23
CA LYS A 127 -6.10 15.37 -20.18
C LYS A 127 -6.01 13.88 -19.88
N ILE A 128 -6.04 13.53 -18.59
CA ILE A 128 -6.04 12.15 -18.12
C ILE A 128 -7.20 11.96 -17.17
N HIS A 129 -7.97 10.90 -17.39
CA HIS A 129 -9.03 10.44 -16.50
C HIS A 129 -8.65 9.06 -15.96
N HIS A 130 -8.58 8.94 -14.64
CA HIS A 130 -8.37 7.68 -13.94
C HIS A 130 -9.69 7.23 -13.33
N MET A 131 -10.09 5.99 -13.59
CA MET A 131 -11.26 5.34 -13.01
C MET A 131 -10.78 4.22 -12.08
N PRO A 132 -10.58 4.48 -10.77
CA PRO A 132 -10.02 3.51 -9.84
C PRO A 132 -10.81 2.20 -9.77
N GLU A 133 -12.14 2.26 -9.88
CA GLU A 133 -13.06 1.12 -9.80
C GLU A 133 -12.88 0.13 -10.95
N LEU A 134 -12.42 0.64 -12.10
CA LEU A 134 -12.18 -0.14 -13.32
C LEU A 134 -10.69 -0.38 -13.57
N ALA A 135 -9.82 0.10 -12.67
CA ALA A 135 -8.37 0.13 -12.84
C ALA A 135 -7.94 0.63 -14.23
N SER A 136 -8.67 1.61 -14.78
CA SER A 136 -8.52 2.04 -16.16
C SER A 136 -8.17 3.52 -16.27
N TRP A 137 -7.37 3.82 -17.28
CA TRP A 137 -6.89 5.17 -17.58
C TRP A 137 -7.26 5.57 -19.00
N THR A 138 -7.86 6.74 -19.15
CA THR A 138 -8.14 7.36 -20.45
C THR A 138 -7.24 8.58 -20.64
N VAL A 139 -6.57 8.65 -21.79
CA VAL A 139 -5.67 9.74 -22.15
C VAL A 139 -6.23 10.47 -23.36
N ASP A 140 -6.51 11.77 -23.22
CA ASP A 140 -6.76 12.65 -24.37
C ASP A 140 -5.49 13.44 -24.68
N ALA A 141 -4.78 12.94 -25.69
CA ALA A 141 -3.51 13.48 -26.16
C ALA A 141 -3.37 13.40 -27.69
N ARG A 142 -4.49 13.54 -28.42
CA ARG A 142 -4.57 13.43 -29.88
C ARG A 142 -3.60 14.35 -30.62
N GLN A 143 -3.34 15.52 -30.06
CA GLN A 143 -2.37 16.50 -30.55
C GLN A 143 -0.94 15.95 -30.69
N LEU A 144 -0.54 14.96 -29.89
CA LEU A 144 0.75 14.29 -30.06
C LEU A 144 0.85 13.49 -31.38
N GLY A 145 -0.28 13.15 -32.00
CA GLY A 145 -0.31 12.52 -33.33
C GLY A 145 0.04 13.46 -34.48
N TYR A 146 0.06 14.78 -34.25
CA TYR A 146 0.34 15.78 -35.28
C TYR A 146 1.66 16.54 -35.06
N LEU A 147 2.39 16.24 -33.97
CA LEU A 147 3.63 16.90 -33.61
C LEU A 147 4.80 15.93 -33.73
N ALA A 148 5.94 16.41 -34.24
CA ALA A 148 7.17 15.61 -34.37
C ALA A 148 7.65 15.04 -33.02
N VAL A 149 7.45 15.79 -31.92
CA VAL A 149 7.75 15.32 -30.56
C VAL A 149 6.98 14.03 -30.22
N GLY A 150 5.73 13.91 -30.68
CA GLY A 150 4.87 12.76 -30.41
C GLY A 150 4.97 11.63 -31.44
N THR A 151 5.36 11.92 -32.68
CA THR A 151 5.44 10.92 -33.77
C THR A 151 6.85 10.45 -34.09
N SER A 152 7.88 11.06 -33.49
CA SER A 152 9.29 10.68 -33.72
C SER A 152 10.08 10.61 -32.43
N GLU A 153 10.05 11.64 -31.58
CA GLU A 153 10.91 11.67 -30.39
C GLU A 153 10.43 10.70 -29.30
N TRP A 154 9.13 10.78 -28.98
CA TRP A 154 8.47 10.01 -27.92
C TRP A 154 7.50 8.95 -28.45
N GLY A 155 7.37 8.83 -29.77
CA GLY A 155 6.55 7.81 -30.40
C GLY A 155 7.05 7.48 -31.80
N THR A 156 6.19 6.84 -32.58
CA THR A 156 6.42 6.53 -34.00
C THR A 156 5.26 7.07 -34.83
N GLY A 157 5.45 7.13 -36.15
CA GLY A 157 4.36 7.54 -37.05
C GLY A 157 3.13 6.62 -37.00
N ARG A 158 3.30 5.37 -36.56
CA ARG A 158 2.22 4.36 -36.46
C ARG A 158 1.70 4.14 -35.04
N ARG A 159 2.39 4.70 -34.03
CA ARG A 159 1.99 4.66 -32.63
C ARG A 159 2.53 5.90 -31.93
N HIS A 160 1.74 6.96 -31.89
CA HIS A 160 2.22 8.24 -31.37
C HIS A 160 2.32 8.21 -29.82
N ALA A 161 3.02 9.18 -29.24
CA ALA A 161 3.33 9.20 -27.81
C ALA A 161 2.10 9.14 -26.89
N GLY A 162 0.99 9.77 -27.27
CA GLY A 162 -0.29 9.67 -26.56
C GLY A 162 -0.87 8.25 -26.50
N GLU A 163 -0.74 7.46 -27.57
CA GLU A 163 -1.14 6.04 -27.55
C GLU A 163 -0.18 5.21 -26.70
N LEU A 164 1.13 5.49 -26.75
CA LEU A 164 2.11 4.81 -25.91
C LEU A 164 1.94 5.15 -24.43
N LEU A 165 1.53 6.37 -24.09
CA LEU A 165 1.14 6.76 -22.74
C LEU A 165 -0.10 5.98 -22.30
N THR A 166 -1.09 5.82 -23.18
CA THR A 166 -2.27 4.98 -22.93
C THR A 166 -1.85 3.52 -22.68
N ASP A 167 -0.92 3.00 -23.47
CA ASP A 167 -0.36 1.66 -23.29
C ASP A 167 0.37 1.53 -21.95
N ALA A 168 1.21 2.51 -21.58
CA ALA A 168 1.93 2.53 -20.31
C ALA A 168 0.99 2.53 -19.10
N LEU A 169 0.00 3.43 -19.09
CA LEU A 169 -0.95 3.58 -17.99
C LEU A 169 -1.85 2.36 -17.80
N ASN A 170 -2.14 1.64 -18.89
CA ASN A 170 -2.99 0.44 -18.86
C ASN A 170 -2.18 -0.87 -18.95
N SER A 171 -0.86 -0.82 -18.72
CA SER A 171 0.04 -1.99 -18.77
C SER A 171 -0.03 -2.82 -20.07
N ARG A 172 -0.28 -2.17 -21.20
CA ARG A 172 -0.32 -2.78 -22.53
C ARG A 172 1.05 -2.67 -23.22
N VAL A 173 1.32 -3.62 -24.11
CA VAL A 173 2.50 -3.61 -24.99
C VAL A 173 2.00 -3.29 -26.40
N PRO A 174 2.57 -2.30 -27.10
CA PRO A 174 2.13 -1.95 -28.44
C PRO A 174 2.36 -3.12 -29.40
N GLN A 175 1.40 -3.31 -30.29
CA GLN A 175 1.47 -4.28 -31.39
C GLN A 175 0.97 -3.59 -32.66
N ILE A 176 1.82 -3.54 -33.67
CA ILE A 176 1.53 -2.88 -34.95
C ILE A 176 1.31 -3.96 -35.99
N PHE A 177 0.20 -3.88 -36.72
CA PHE A 177 -0.18 -4.86 -37.74
C PHE A 177 -0.26 -4.21 -39.12
N ASP A 178 0.30 -4.88 -40.10
CA ASP A 178 0.10 -4.59 -41.52
C ASP A 178 -1.11 -5.33 -42.04
N THR A 179 -1.89 -4.67 -42.90
CA THR A 179 -2.99 -5.31 -43.62
C THR A 179 -2.51 -5.65 -45.02
N ILE A 180 -2.46 -6.95 -45.32
CA ILE A 180 -2.08 -7.47 -46.64
C ILE A 180 -3.37 -7.92 -47.33
N LYS A 181 -3.64 -7.35 -48.51
CA LYS A 181 -4.71 -7.78 -49.39
C LYS A 181 -4.25 -8.98 -50.22
N ASP A 182 -5.04 -10.05 -50.20
CA ASP A 182 -4.85 -11.24 -51.02
C ASP A 182 -6.18 -11.54 -51.73
N GLY A 183 -6.32 -11.00 -52.95
CA GLY A 183 -7.58 -10.99 -53.69
C GLY A 183 -8.69 -10.25 -52.94
N ASP A 184 -9.81 -10.94 -52.69
CA ASP A 184 -10.96 -10.44 -51.93
C ASP A 184 -10.78 -10.58 -50.39
N SER A 185 -9.65 -11.12 -49.92
CA SER A 185 -9.39 -11.34 -48.50
C SER A 185 -8.34 -10.37 -47.94
N GLU A 186 -8.53 -9.96 -46.68
CA GLU A 186 -7.57 -9.16 -45.92
C GLU A 186 -7.04 -9.97 -44.74
N ARG A 187 -5.71 -10.02 -44.59
CA ARG A 187 -5.06 -10.61 -43.42
C ARG A 187 -4.20 -9.59 -42.69
N ARG A 188 -4.23 -9.65 -41.35
CA ARG A 188 -3.39 -8.82 -40.47
C ARG A 188 -2.13 -9.58 -40.09
N VAL A 189 -0.97 -9.01 -40.36
CA VAL A 189 0.35 -9.57 -40.02
C VAL A 189 1.05 -8.64 -39.05
N LEU A 190 1.62 -9.18 -37.98
CA LEU A 190 2.40 -8.39 -37.03
C LEU A 190 3.63 -7.80 -37.75
N ASN A 191 3.72 -6.47 -37.76
CA ASN A 191 4.91 -5.77 -38.22
C ASN A 191 5.92 -5.74 -37.06
N VAL A 192 6.88 -6.65 -37.11
CA VAL A 192 7.90 -6.79 -36.05
C VAL A 192 8.75 -5.52 -35.93
N VAL A 193 9.13 -4.91 -37.04
CA VAL A 193 10.01 -3.73 -37.06
C VAL A 193 9.34 -2.54 -36.37
N ASP A 194 8.13 -2.18 -36.78
CA ASP A 194 7.40 -1.07 -36.19
C ASP A 194 6.99 -1.37 -34.74
N THR A 195 6.65 -2.63 -34.44
CA THR A 195 6.33 -3.06 -33.07
C THR A 195 7.52 -2.88 -32.14
N GLU A 196 8.72 -3.31 -32.53
CA GLU A 196 9.93 -3.10 -31.73
C GLU A 196 10.27 -1.62 -31.59
N ALA A 197 10.14 -0.82 -32.66
CA ALA A 197 10.32 0.62 -32.58
C ALA A 197 9.34 1.29 -31.59
N ALA A 198 8.07 0.87 -31.60
CA ALA A 198 7.07 1.36 -30.64
C ALA A 198 7.38 0.91 -29.20
N LYS A 199 7.88 -0.31 -28.99
CA LYS A 199 8.33 -0.79 -27.67
C LYS A 199 9.51 0.00 -27.13
N GLU A 200 10.48 0.33 -27.99
CA GLU A 200 11.62 1.18 -27.62
C GLU A 200 11.15 2.55 -27.14
N LYS A 201 10.22 3.19 -27.87
CA LYS A 201 9.63 4.48 -27.46
C LYS A 201 8.83 4.37 -26.16
N LEU A 202 8.06 3.30 -25.97
CA LEU A 202 7.38 3.03 -24.71
C LEU A 202 8.36 2.88 -23.54
N HIS A 203 9.47 2.18 -23.76
CA HIS A 203 10.51 2.01 -22.75
C HIS A 203 11.15 3.36 -22.39
N LYS A 204 11.52 4.16 -23.39
CA LYS A 204 12.01 5.53 -23.21
C LYS A 204 11.05 6.39 -22.36
N ILE A 205 9.74 6.34 -22.63
CA ILE A 205 8.73 7.05 -21.84
C ILE A 205 8.76 6.58 -20.37
N LYS A 206 8.77 5.26 -20.13
CA LYS A 206 8.77 4.69 -18.78
C LYS A 206 10.02 5.08 -17.98
N GLU A 207 11.20 5.01 -18.59
CA GLU A 207 12.46 5.41 -17.94
C GLU A 207 12.53 6.91 -17.67
N ALA A 208 12.06 7.73 -18.62
CA ALA A 208 11.99 9.17 -18.42
C ALA A 208 11.06 9.52 -17.26
N PHE A 209 9.89 8.88 -17.20
CA PHE A 209 8.94 9.06 -16.10
C PHE A 209 9.52 8.64 -14.75
N GLN A 210 10.20 7.50 -14.68
CA GLN A 210 10.84 7.02 -13.45
C GLN A 210 11.90 7.96 -12.91
N ARG A 211 12.68 8.62 -13.79
CA ARG A 211 13.65 9.63 -13.37
C ARG A 211 12.97 10.94 -13.00
N TRP A 212 12.02 11.37 -13.82
CA TRP A 212 11.32 12.64 -13.64
C TRP A 212 10.51 12.66 -12.34
N ILE A 213 9.80 11.59 -12.00
CA ILE A 213 8.91 11.62 -10.84
C ILE A 213 9.65 11.92 -9.53
N TRP A 214 10.92 11.54 -9.45
CA TRP A 214 11.80 11.76 -8.29
C TRP A 214 12.80 12.91 -8.45
N SER A 215 12.70 13.71 -9.52
CA SER A 215 13.66 14.79 -9.79
C SER A 215 13.37 16.07 -9.02
N ASP A 216 12.15 16.24 -8.53
CA ASP A 216 11.70 17.41 -7.80
C ASP A 216 11.50 17.04 -6.32
N PRO A 217 12.12 17.76 -5.36
CA PRO A 217 12.03 17.43 -3.94
C PRO A 217 10.61 17.43 -3.39
N ASP A 218 9.81 18.45 -3.72
CA ASP A 218 8.45 18.59 -3.18
C ASP A 218 7.53 17.46 -3.69
N ARG A 219 7.62 17.15 -4.99
CA ARG A 219 6.92 16.00 -5.58
C ARG A 219 7.38 14.68 -4.96
N THR A 220 8.69 14.52 -4.75
CA THR A 220 9.29 13.31 -4.17
C THR A 220 8.76 13.03 -2.78
N ASP A 221 8.83 14.01 -1.89
CA ASP A 221 8.39 13.86 -0.49
C ASP A 221 6.89 13.57 -0.42
N ARG A 222 6.08 14.32 -1.20
CA ARG A 222 4.63 14.11 -1.28
C ARG A 222 4.28 12.70 -1.74
N LEU A 223 4.93 12.21 -2.80
CA LEU A 223 4.64 10.90 -3.38
C LEU A 223 5.16 9.75 -2.52
N ALA A 224 6.33 9.90 -1.89
CA ALA A 224 6.84 8.93 -0.92
C ALA A 224 5.90 8.82 0.29
N ARG A 225 5.34 9.93 0.77
CA ARG A 225 4.35 9.92 1.84
C ARG A 225 3.08 9.16 1.44
N VAL A 226 2.50 9.49 0.29
CA VAL A 226 1.31 8.80 -0.26
C VAL A 226 1.55 7.30 -0.37
N TYR A 227 2.74 6.89 -0.84
CA TYR A 227 3.09 5.48 -0.96
C TYR A 227 3.17 4.79 0.40
N ASN A 228 3.91 5.37 1.35
CA ASN A 228 4.10 4.79 2.68
C ASN A 228 2.79 4.68 3.46
N ASP A 229 1.93 5.69 3.37
CA ASP A 229 0.61 5.67 3.99
C ASP A 229 -0.29 4.55 3.48
N ARG A 230 -0.21 4.27 2.17
CA ARG A 230 -1.12 3.33 1.53
C ARG A 230 -0.61 1.89 1.54
N PHE A 231 0.70 1.68 1.42
CA PHE A 231 1.28 0.35 1.23
C PHE A 231 2.26 -0.07 2.33
N ASN A 232 2.96 0.85 2.97
CA ASN A 232 3.91 0.53 4.05
C ASN A 232 3.23 0.56 5.43
N ASN A 233 2.14 -0.19 5.56
CA ASN A 233 1.21 -0.10 6.69
C ASN A 233 1.23 -1.36 7.58
N ILE A 234 1.92 -2.43 7.19
CA ILE A 234 1.87 -3.71 7.90
C ILE A 234 3.04 -3.82 8.87
N ALA A 235 2.75 -3.86 10.18
CA ALA A 235 3.71 -4.30 11.20
C ALA A 235 3.60 -5.81 11.43
N PRO A 236 4.73 -6.54 11.49
CA PRO A 236 4.71 -7.97 11.80
C PRO A 236 4.24 -8.22 13.23
N ARG A 237 3.56 -9.35 13.43
CA ARG A 237 3.13 -9.77 14.77
C ARG A 237 4.31 -10.29 15.56
N ALA A 238 4.62 -9.64 16.68
CA ALA A 238 5.62 -10.08 17.64
C ALA A 238 4.94 -10.86 18.77
N PHE A 239 5.08 -12.18 18.79
CA PHE A 239 4.51 -13.03 19.84
C PHE A 239 5.44 -13.03 21.06
N ASP A 240 4.93 -12.57 22.20
CA ASP A 240 5.57 -12.85 23.49
C ASP A 240 4.95 -14.12 24.10
N GLY A 241 5.67 -15.24 24.01
CA GLY A 241 5.26 -16.54 24.52
C GLY A 241 5.40 -16.72 26.03
N SER A 242 5.77 -15.67 26.77
CA SER A 242 5.99 -15.72 28.24
C SER A 242 4.77 -16.22 29.03
N HIS A 243 3.56 -16.09 28.47
CA HIS A 243 2.29 -16.52 29.07
C HIS A 243 1.86 -17.95 28.69
N LEU A 244 2.52 -18.60 27.72
CA LEU A 244 2.25 -19.99 27.33
C LEU A 244 2.83 -20.96 28.37
N LYS A 245 2.07 -21.21 29.45
CA LYS A 245 2.26 -22.42 30.25
C LYS A 245 1.66 -23.58 29.48
N LEU A 246 2.45 -24.26 28.66
CA LEU A 246 2.06 -25.51 27.98
C LEU A 246 1.97 -26.64 29.03
N PRO A 247 0.79 -27.05 29.50
CA PRO A 247 0.67 -28.15 30.45
C PRO A 247 0.88 -29.44 29.66
N GLY A 248 2.08 -30.02 29.74
CA GLY A 248 2.45 -31.26 29.05
C GLY A 248 3.55 -31.15 27.99
N ALA A 249 4.19 -29.98 27.79
CA ALA A 249 5.39 -29.89 26.96
C ALA A 249 6.60 -30.45 27.73
N SER A 250 6.99 -31.69 27.43
CA SER A 250 8.25 -32.31 27.86
C SER A 250 9.42 -31.36 27.63
N GLY A 251 10.29 -31.18 28.64
CA GLY A 251 11.45 -30.28 28.62
C GLY A 251 12.57 -30.72 27.68
N ALA A 252 12.29 -30.80 26.38
CA ALA A 252 13.21 -31.32 25.36
C ALA A 252 13.65 -30.29 24.32
N PHE A 253 13.15 -29.05 24.36
CA PHE A 253 13.53 -28.04 23.36
C PHE A 253 13.92 -26.70 23.99
N SER A 254 15.20 -26.39 23.88
CA SER A 254 15.73 -25.04 24.05
C SER A 254 15.84 -24.42 22.66
N LEU A 255 15.08 -23.36 22.39
CA LEU A 255 15.28 -22.53 21.19
C LEU A 255 16.38 -21.53 21.53
N TYR A 256 17.55 -21.71 20.92
CA TYR A 256 18.64 -20.74 20.99
C TYR A 256 18.19 -19.42 20.33
N GLY A 257 18.57 -18.31 20.99
CA GLY A 257 18.26 -16.95 20.57
C GLY A 257 19.08 -16.43 19.40
#